data_AF-A0A5P9H336-F1
#
_entry.id   AF-A0A5P9H336-F1
#
_cell.length_a   1.000
_cell.length_b   1.000
_cell.length_c   1.000
_cell.angle_alpha   90.00
_cell.angle_beta   90.00
_cell.angle_gamma   90.00
#
_symmetry.space_group_name_H-M   'P 1'
#
loop_
_entity.id
_entity.type
_entity.pdbx_description
1 polymer ?
#
loop_
_entity_poly.entity_id
_entity_poly.type
_entity_poly.pdbx_seq_one_letter_code
_entity_poly.pdbx_strand_id
1 'polypeptide(L)'
;MRTMTLAFVATLMSAGAALADPVLGTWQTEPDDGSFAHVKMQKCGDAICGVFTRTFNENGEYKSPNIGKQVVRQMKPAGNGRYEGKVWRPSNNKVYIGKLDLNGNTLQLRGCVAGGLICAKQTWKRVN
;
A
#
# COMPACT_ATOMS: atom_id res chain seq x y z
N MET A 1 39.75 -30.70 46.55
CA MET A 1 38.58 -29.84 46.26
C MET A 1 38.72 -29.31 44.84
N ARG A 2 37.84 -29.71 43.92
CA ARG A 2 37.81 -29.23 42.52
C ARG A 2 36.73 -28.15 42.42
N THR A 3 37.13 -26.89 42.36
CA THR A 3 36.24 -25.76 42.10
C THR A 3 35.88 -25.74 40.61
N MET A 4 34.63 -26.10 40.28
CA MET A 4 34.04 -25.90 38.96
C MET A 4 33.54 -24.46 38.83
N THR A 5 34.19 -23.67 37.99
CA THR A 5 33.73 -22.33 37.60
C THR A 5 32.70 -22.46 36.48
N LEU A 6 31.42 -22.22 36.77
CA LEU A 6 30.36 -22.14 35.75
C LEU A 6 30.46 -20.79 35.01
N ALA A 7 30.79 -20.82 33.72
CA ALA A 7 30.70 -19.66 32.85
C ALA A 7 29.26 -19.54 32.28
N PHE A 8 28.54 -18.51 32.71
CA PHE A 8 27.20 -18.19 32.21
C PHE A 8 27.33 -17.33 30.95
N VAL A 9 27.19 -17.95 29.76
CA VAL A 9 27.18 -17.23 28.48
C VAL A 9 25.78 -16.66 28.27
N ALA A 10 25.61 -15.36 28.51
CA ALA A 10 24.38 -14.64 28.22
C ALA A 10 24.27 -14.38 26.70
N THR A 11 23.43 -15.13 26.00
CA THR A 11 23.06 -14.87 24.61
C THR A 11 22.10 -13.68 24.55
N LEU A 12 22.63 -12.52 24.12
CA LEU A 12 21.83 -11.35 23.77
C LEU A 12 21.02 -11.66 22.50
N MET A 13 19.73 -11.98 22.66
CA MET A 13 18.78 -12.01 21.54
C MET A 13 18.51 -10.58 21.08
N SER A 14 19.15 -10.17 19.99
CA SER A 14 18.82 -8.93 19.28
C SER A 14 17.45 -9.07 18.63
N ALA A 15 16.40 -8.58 19.29
CA ALA A 15 15.10 -8.37 18.66
C ALA A 15 15.22 -7.24 17.63
N GLY A 16 15.32 -7.60 16.34
CA GLY A 16 15.32 -6.62 15.26
C GLY A 16 14.00 -5.83 15.27
N ALA A 17 14.08 -4.51 15.39
CA ALA A 17 12.92 -3.64 15.25
C ALA A 17 12.30 -3.81 13.86
N ALA A 18 11.12 -4.41 13.78
CA ALA A 18 10.37 -4.50 12.53
C ALA A 18 9.88 -3.09 12.15
N LEU A 19 10.60 -2.42 11.26
CA LEU A 19 10.16 -1.15 10.70
C LEU A 19 8.85 -1.37 9.92
N ALA A 20 7.87 -0.50 10.14
CA ALA A 20 6.64 -0.52 9.37
C ALA A 20 6.95 -0.28 7.89
N ASP A 21 6.25 -1.01 7.00
CA ASP A 21 6.43 -0.83 5.57
C ASP A 21 6.11 0.63 5.17
N PRO A 22 6.99 1.30 4.42
CA PRO A 22 6.86 2.73 4.15
C PRO A 22 5.65 3.09 3.29
N VAL A 23 5.02 2.15 2.59
CA VAL A 23 3.80 2.42 1.80
C VAL A 23 2.55 2.52 2.68
N LEU A 24 2.60 2.05 3.92
CA LEU A 24 1.49 2.15 4.87
C LEU A 24 1.15 3.62 5.15
N GLY A 25 -0.13 3.90 5.38
CA GLY A 25 -0.62 5.27 5.58
C GLY A 25 -1.82 5.60 4.71
N THR A 26 -2.19 6.87 4.65
CA THR A 26 -3.31 7.36 3.85
C THR A 26 -2.78 8.10 2.63
N TRP A 27 -3.35 7.80 1.47
CA TRP A 27 -2.95 8.34 0.18
C TRP A 27 -4.15 8.98 -0.51
N GLN A 28 -3.96 10.19 -1.03
CA GLN A 28 -4.92 10.86 -1.89
C GLN A 28 -4.70 10.40 -3.33
N THR A 29 -5.76 9.96 -4.00
CA THR A 29 -5.71 9.62 -5.43
C THR A 29 -5.54 10.88 -6.27
N GLU A 30 -5.04 10.69 -7.49
CA GLU A 30 -5.16 11.72 -8.52
C GLU A 30 -6.65 11.99 -8.81
N PRO A 31 -7.07 13.24 -9.04
CA PRO A 31 -8.42 13.54 -9.49
C PRO A 31 -8.74 12.83 -10.81
N ASP A 32 -9.92 12.22 -10.88
CA ASP A 32 -10.48 11.56 -12.06
C ASP A 32 -11.94 12.00 -12.15
N ASP A 33 -12.34 12.60 -13.28
CA ASP A 33 -13.66 13.22 -13.48
C ASP A 33 -14.10 14.14 -12.32
N GLY A 34 -13.18 15.00 -11.85
CA GLY A 34 -13.45 15.97 -10.78
C GLY A 34 -13.58 15.37 -9.38
N SER A 35 -13.38 14.06 -9.23
CA SER A 35 -13.43 13.35 -7.94
C SER A 35 -12.08 12.76 -7.55
N PHE A 36 -11.78 12.74 -6.26
CA PHE A 36 -10.63 12.01 -5.71
C PHE A 36 -11.01 11.30 -4.40
N ALA A 37 -10.15 10.40 -3.95
CA ALA A 37 -10.39 9.62 -2.74
C ALA A 37 -9.16 9.55 -1.84
N HIS A 38 -9.40 9.33 -0.55
CA HIS A 38 -8.38 8.89 0.39
C HIS A 38 -8.41 7.37 0.50
N VAL A 39 -7.27 6.75 0.25
CA VAL A 39 -7.05 5.30 0.33
C VAL A 39 -6.15 5.00 1.52
N LYS A 40 -6.64 4.22 2.48
CA LYS A 40 -5.82 3.71 3.57
C LYS A 40 -5.10 2.45 3.13
N MET A 41 -3.79 2.54 3.04
CA MET A 41 -2.88 1.40 2.85
C MET A 41 -2.58 0.76 4.20
N GLN A 42 -2.91 -0.52 4.32
CA GLN A 42 -2.80 -1.31 5.56
C GLN A 42 -2.41 -2.76 5.26
N LYS A 43 -1.91 -3.47 6.27
CA LYS A 43 -1.63 -4.91 6.15
C LYS A 43 -2.94 -5.70 6.02
N CYS A 44 -2.92 -6.74 5.19
CA CYS A 44 -4.02 -7.69 4.99
C CYS A 44 -3.44 -9.11 4.85
N GLY A 45 -3.16 -9.74 5.99
CA GLY A 45 -2.30 -10.93 6.05
C GLY A 45 -0.84 -10.56 5.72
N ASP A 46 -0.20 -11.34 4.85
CA ASP A 46 1.19 -11.13 4.41
C ASP A 46 1.33 -10.13 3.24
N ALA A 47 0.26 -9.41 2.93
CA ALA A 47 0.23 -8.44 1.85
C ALA A 47 -0.24 -7.06 2.35
N ILE A 48 -0.24 -6.11 1.43
CA ILE A 48 -0.72 -4.75 1.65
C ILE A 48 -1.98 -4.55 0.80
N CYS A 49 -3.00 -3.97 1.41
CA CYS A 49 -4.27 -3.65 0.78
C CYS A 49 -4.58 -2.16 0.98
N GLY A 50 -5.27 -1.59 -0.02
CA GLY A 50 -5.71 -0.20 -0.02
C GLY A 50 -7.23 -0.14 -0.03
N VAL A 51 -7.82 0.55 0.94
CA VAL A 51 -9.26 0.69 1.10
C VAL A 51 -9.68 2.15 0.97
N PHE A 52 -10.73 2.43 0.20
CA PHE A 52 -11.30 3.78 0.15
C PHE A 52 -11.91 4.16 1.52
N THR A 53 -11.53 5.31 2.06
CA THR A 53 -11.95 5.78 3.38
C THR A 53 -12.74 7.08 3.34
N ARG A 54 -12.36 8.00 2.44
CA ARG A 54 -13.04 9.28 2.21
C ARG A 54 -13.07 9.57 0.71
N THR A 55 -14.07 10.30 0.25
CA THR A 55 -14.21 10.69 -1.17
C THR A 55 -14.61 12.14 -1.26
N PHE A 56 -14.09 12.84 -2.26
CA PHE A 56 -14.21 14.28 -2.42
C PHE A 56 -14.51 14.63 -3.87
N ASN A 57 -15.30 15.66 -4.10
CA ASN A 57 -15.55 16.27 -5.39
C ASN A 57 -15.55 17.81 -5.25
N GLU A 58 -15.98 18.53 -6.27
CA GLU A 58 -16.08 20.00 -6.26
C GLU A 58 -16.92 20.58 -5.10
N ASN A 59 -17.89 19.81 -4.58
CA ASN A 59 -18.78 20.22 -3.49
C ASN A 59 -18.24 19.83 -2.10
N GLY A 60 -17.05 19.23 -2.02
CA GLY A 60 -16.42 18.77 -0.77
C GLY A 60 -16.48 17.26 -0.56
N GLU A 61 -16.45 16.82 0.71
CA GLU A 61 -16.55 15.40 1.03
C GLU A 61 -17.95 14.86 0.74
N TYR A 62 -18.02 13.74 0.04
CA TYR A 62 -19.27 13.01 -0.19
C TYR A 62 -19.08 11.53 0.14
N LYS A 63 -20.18 10.77 0.26
CA LYS A 63 -20.14 9.32 0.54
C LYS A 63 -20.33 8.52 -0.74
N SER A 64 -19.23 8.20 -1.42
CA SER A 64 -19.24 7.28 -2.56
C SER A 64 -19.65 5.85 -2.15
N PRO A 65 -20.35 5.09 -3.00
CA PRO A 65 -20.58 3.65 -2.78
C PRO A 65 -19.30 2.81 -2.82
N ASN A 66 -18.14 3.42 -3.10
CA ASN A 66 -16.84 2.75 -3.10
C ASN A 66 -16.13 2.79 -1.74
N ILE A 67 -16.59 3.60 -0.79
CA ILE A 67 -16.04 3.61 0.57
C ILE A 67 -16.10 2.18 1.16
N GLY A 68 -15.02 1.75 1.80
CA GLY A 68 -14.86 0.40 2.35
C GLY A 68 -14.42 -0.66 1.32
N LYS A 69 -14.46 -0.38 0.01
CA LYS A 69 -13.99 -1.33 -1.01
C LYS A 69 -12.47 -1.29 -1.17
N GLN A 70 -11.88 -2.46 -1.43
CA GLN A 70 -10.46 -2.60 -1.70
C GLN A 70 -10.12 -2.24 -3.16
N VAL A 71 -9.36 -1.15 -3.33
CA VAL A 71 -8.80 -0.68 -4.60
C VAL A 71 -7.42 -1.28 -4.87
N VAL A 72 -6.57 -1.40 -3.85
CA VAL A 72 -5.28 -2.10 -3.93
C VAL A 72 -5.42 -3.44 -3.23
N ARG A 73 -5.02 -4.53 -3.90
CA ARG A 73 -5.26 -5.90 -3.45
C ARG A 73 -3.99 -6.73 -3.56
N GLN A 74 -3.66 -7.46 -2.50
CA GLN A 74 -2.56 -8.44 -2.49
C GLN A 74 -1.23 -7.85 -2.99
N MET A 75 -0.94 -6.61 -2.59
CA MET A 75 0.26 -5.89 -3.00
C MET A 75 1.43 -6.33 -2.12
N LYS A 76 2.55 -6.72 -2.74
CA LYS A 76 3.75 -7.20 -2.05
C LYS A 76 4.98 -6.42 -2.48
N PRO A 77 5.95 -6.17 -1.59
CA PRO A 77 7.21 -5.55 -1.95
C PRO A 77 7.95 -6.33 -3.04
N ALA A 78 8.41 -5.63 -4.05
CA ALA A 78 9.27 -6.14 -5.14
C ALA A 78 10.70 -5.54 -5.06
N GLY A 79 11.03 -4.88 -3.94
CA GLY A 79 12.32 -4.24 -3.71
C GLY A 79 12.41 -2.81 -4.26
N ASN A 80 13.35 -2.01 -3.74
CA ASN A 80 13.63 -0.63 -4.20
C ASN A 80 12.40 0.28 -4.26
N GLY A 81 11.50 0.19 -3.26
CA GLY A 81 10.27 0.97 -3.22
C GLY A 81 9.20 0.54 -4.24
N ARG A 82 9.40 -0.58 -4.94
CA ARG A 82 8.44 -1.15 -5.88
C ARG A 82 7.56 -2.17 -5.21
N TYR A 83 6.32 -2.28 -5.68
CA TYR A 83 5.38 -3.31 -5.24
C TYR A 83 4.57 -3.84 -6.42
N GLU A 84 4.17 -5.10 -6.32
CA GLU A 84 3.34 -5.77 -7.33
C GLU A 84 2.17 -6.50 -6.68
N GLY A 85 1.04 -6.53 -7.39
CA GLY A 85 -0.19 -7.13 -6.91
C GLY A 85 -1.34 -6.91 -7.89
N LYS A 86 -2.51 -6.54 -7.37
CA LYS A 86 -3.70 -6.29 -8.17
C LYS A 86 -4.34 -4.95 -7.79
N VAL A 87 -4.98 -4.32 -8.77
CA VAL A 87 -5.72 -3.06 -8.56
C VAL A 87 -7.10 -3.17 -9.20
N TRP A 88 -8.12 -2.71 -8.49
CA TRP A 88 -9.48 -2.69 -8.98
C TRP A 88 -9.86 -1.29 -9.43
N ARG A 89 -10.43 -1.17 -10.63
CA ARG A 89 -10.93 0.09 -11.18
C ARG A 89 -12.45 0.15 -11.00
N PRO A 90 -12.98 1.10 -10.21
CA PRO A 90 -14.43 1.20 -10.01
C PRO A 90 -15.22 1.48 -11.29
N SER A 91 -14.71 2.35 -12.18
CA SER A 91 -15.44 2.83 -13.35
C SER A 91 -15.84 1.76 -14.36
N ASN A 92 -15.13 0.63 -14.39
CA ASN A 92 -15.47 -0.50 -15.26
C ASN A 92 -15.52 -1.84 -14.52
N ASN A 93 -15.43 -1.80 -13.18
CA ASN A 93 -15.45 -2.96 -12.29
C ASN A 93 -14.43 -4.06 -12.62
N LYS A 94 -13.29 -3.74 -13.25
CA LYS A 94 -12.25 -4.71 -13.61
C LYS A 94 -11.08 -4.69 -12.65
N VAL A 95 -10.40 -5.85 -12.55
CA VAL A 95 -9.16 -6.01 -11.79
C VAL A 95 -8.00 -6.14 -12.76
N TYR A 96 -6.95 -5.37 -12.51
CA TYR A 96 -5.75 -5.24 -13.33
C TYR A 96 -4.53 -5.71 -12.56
N ILE A 97 -3.45 -5.98 -13.30
CA ILE A 97 -2.12 -6.14 -12.70
C ILE A 97 -1.73 -4.78 -12.12
N GLY A 98 -1.46 -4.77 -10.81
CA GLY A 98 -1.10 -3.58 -10.07
C GLY A 98 0.40 -3.45 -9.93
N LYS A 99 0.96 -2.29 -10.27
CA LYS A 99 2.35 -1.93 -9.95
C LYS A 99 2.38 -0.61 -9.20
N LEU A 100 3.21 -0.54 -8.16
CA LEU A 100 3.46 0.66 -7.37
C LEU A 100 4.94 1.02 -7.42
N ASP A 101 5.23 2.32 -7.53
CA ASP A 101 6.55 2.88 -7.24
C ASP A 101 6.41 3.95 -6.16
N LEU A 102 6.99 3.70 -5.00
CA LEU A 102 7.01 4.61 -3.86
C LEU A 102 8.25 5.49 -3.92
N ASN A 103 8.06 6.81 -3.89
CA ASN A 103 9.12 7.79 -3.76
C ASN A 103 8.71 8.83 -2.70
N GLY A 104 9.14 8.61 -1.46
CA GLY A 104 8.79 9.44 -0.30
C GLY A 104 7.28 9.57 -0.09
N ASN A 105 6.75 10.77 -0.37
CA ASN A 105 5.33 11.12 -0.25
C ASN A 105 4.56 11.06 -1.58
N THR A 106 5.16 10.47 -2.61
CA THR A 106 4.50 10.23 -3.90
C THR A 106 4.46 8.73 -4.18
N LEU A 107 3.29 8.24 -4.60
CA LEU A 107 3.07 6.85 -4.96
C LEU A 107 2.52 6.78 -6.38
N GLN A 108 3.29 6.20 -7.30
CA GLN A 108 2.84 6.02 -8.68
C GLN A 108 2.14 4.66 -8.79
N LEU A 109 0.83 4.69 -9.02
CA LEU A 109 0.00 3.50 -9.21
C LEU A 109 -0.18 3.24 -10.70
N ARG A 110 0.02 1.99 -11.13
CA ARG A 110 -0.25 1.54 -12.49
C ARG A 110 -1.19 0.34 -12.46
N GLY A 111 -2.25 0.41 -13.27
CA GLY A 111 -3.14 -0.70 -13.56
C GLY A 111 -2.94 -1.13 -15.01
N CYS A 112 -2.42 -2.34 -15.22
CA CYS A 112 -2.09 -2.89 -16.53
C CYS A 112 -3.02 -4.04 -16.92
N VAL A 113 -3.37 -4.12 -18.20
CA VAL A 113 -4.10 -5.27 -18.77
C VAL A 113 -3.27 -6.56 -18.67
N ALA A 114 -3.90 -7.71 -18.88
CA ALA A 114 -3.19 -8.99 -18.98
C ALA A 114 -2.09 -8.90 -20.06
N GLY A 115 -0.86 -9.27 -19.71
CA GLY A 115 0.34 -9.08 -20.55
C GLY A 115 1.19 -7.86 -20.18
N GLY A 116 0.70 -6.94 -19.36
CA GLY A 116 1.51 -5.91 -18.68
C GLY A 116 2.03 -4.74 -19.55
N LEU A 117 1.75 -4.73 -20.86
CA LEU A 117 2.26 -3.73 -21.80
C LEU A 117 1.42 -2.44 -21.84
N ILE A 118 0.10 -2.54 -21.69
CA ILE A 118 -0.81 -1.39 -21.71
C ILE A 118 -1.26 -1.09 -20.28
N CYS A 119 -0.87 0.08 -19.77
CA CYS A 119 -1.13 0.49 -18.40
C CYS A 119 -1.75 1.89 -18.36
N ALA A 120 -2.72 2.07 -17.47
CA ALA A 120 -3.12 3.40 -17.00
C ALA A 120 -2.35 3.72 -15.72
N LYS A 121 -1.95 4.98 -15.55
CA LYS A 121 -1.16 5.46 -14.43
C LYS A 121 -1.95 6.51 -13.64
N GLN A 122 -1.74 6.53 -12.33
CA GLN A 122 -2.12 7.64 -11.46
C GLN A 122 -0.96 7.98 -10.52
N THR A 123 -0.88 9.25 -10.12
CA THR A 123 0.08 9.72 -9.12
C THR A 123 -0.64 10.11 -7.84
N TRP A 124 -0.47 9.31 -6.81
CA TRP A 124 -1.07 9.53 -5.50
C TRP A 124 -0.12 10.30 -4.59
N LYS A 125 -0.68 11.08 -3.67
CA LYS A 125 0.07 11.90 -2.71
C LYS A 125 -0.25 11.44 -1.29
N ARG A 126 0.77 11.39 -0.43
CA ARG A 126 0.55 11.04 0.98
C ARG A 126 -0.25 12.15 1.65
N VAL A 127 -1.25 11.74 2.43
CA VAL A 127 -1.99 12.63 3.33
C VAL A 127 -1.24 12.65 4.66
N ASN A 128 -0.80 13.85 5.08
CA ASN A 128 -0.14 14.08 6.36
C ASN A 128 -1.15 14.56 7.40
#